data_AF-A0A535TYW6-F1
#
_entry.id   AF-A0A535TYW6-F1
#
_cell.length_a   1.000
_cell.length_b   1.000
_cell.length_c   1.000
_cell.angle_alpha   90.00
_cell.angle_beta   90.00
_cell.angle_gamma   90.00
#
_symmetry.space_group_name_H-M   'P 1'
#
loop_
_entity.id
_entity.type
_entity.pdbx_description
1 polymer ?
#
loop_
_entity_poly.entity_id
_entity_poly.type
_entity_poly.pdbx_seq_one_letter_code
_entity_poly.pdbx_strand_id
1 'polypeptide(L)'
;MKREYDVEFEWVPFELHPEIPPEGRPREEVLPAAYMARAEEAVNRLAATVGLELKLHQRLINSRPALQAAEFAREQGRFDAMHHNLLHTYWDEGRDVSEIAVLREVAARTGVDVAGMEAAIAEDRFGGSWALTASPPM
;
A
#
# COMPACT_ATOMS: atom_id res chain seq x y z
N MET A 1 0.79 19.86 9.76
CA MET A 1 2.12 19.22 9.55
C MET A 1 2.85 19.66 8.28
N LYS A 2 2.65 19.12 7.05
CA LYS A 2 3.36 19.58 5.81
C LYS A 2 3.21 21.08 5.53
N ARG A 3 2.09 21.68 5.94
CA ARG A 3 1.79 23.12 5.79
C ARG A 3 2.24 23.99 6.97
N GLU A 4 2.76 23.38 8.03
CA GLU A 4 2.92 24.03 9.34
C GLU A 4 4.39 24.10 9.77
N TYR A 5 5.24 23.25 9.17
CA TYR A 5 6.69 23.23 9.36
C TYR A 5 7.37 22.99 8.01
N ASP A 6 8.51 23.64 7.79
CA ASP A 6 9.33 23.49 6.58
C ASP A 6 10.15 22.19 6.67
N VAL A 7 9.49 21.08 6.31
CA VAL A 7 10.06 19.73 6.36
C VAL A 7 9.74 18.97 5.09
N GLU A 8 10.76 18.33 4.52
CA GLU A 8 10.62 17.41 3.40
C GLU A 8 10.31 16.00 3.92
N PHE A 9 9.35 15.33 3.27
CA PHE A 9 8.96 13.95 3.58
C PHE A 9 9.22 13.07 2.37
N GLU A 10 9.97 11.99 2.57
CA GLU A 10 10.18 10.95 1.58
C GLU A 10 9.51 9.65 2.05
N TRP A 11 8.59 9.14 1.25
CA TRP A 11 8.00 7.83 1.47
C TRP A 11 8.94 6.74 0.94
N VAL A 12 9.24 5.74 1.76
CA VAL A 12 10.05 4.58 1.38
C VAL A 12 9.18 3.32 1.49
N PRO A 13 9.07 2.52 0.42
CA PRO A 13 8.28 1.29 0.47
C PRO A 13 8.96 0.26 1.36
N PHE A 14 8.17 -0.44 2.17
CA PHE A 14 8.65 -1.51 3.04
C PHE A 14 7.67 -2.69 3.00
N GLU A 15 8.16 -3.85 2.57
CA GLU A 15 7.41 -5.08 2.58
C GLU A 15 7.61 -5.77 3.93
N LEU A 16 6.57 -5.75 4.78
CA LEU A 16 6.66 -6.29 6.14
C LEU A 16 6.81 -7.81 6.17
N HIS A 17 6.19 -8.49 5.21
CA HIS A 17 6.11 -9.95 5.13
C HIS A 17 6.43 -10.46 3.71
N PRO A 18 7.69 -10.35 3.26
CA PRO A 18 8.09 -10.79 1.91
C PRO A 18 7.94 -12.30 1.70
N GLU A 19 7.80 -13.08 2.76
CA GLU A 19 7.54 -14.52 2.73
C GLU A 19 6.09 -14.90 2.37
N ILE A 20 5.16 -13.95 2.39
CA ILE A 20 3.75 -14.21 2.07
C ILE A 20 3.63 -14.42 0.55
N PRO A 21 3.08 -15.56 0.09
CA PRO A 21 2.98 -15.85 -1.33
C PRO A 21 1.99 -14.91 -2.03
N PRO A 22 2.00 -14.82 -3.37
CA PRO A 22 1.13 -13.92 -4.13
C PRO A 22 -0.36 -14.07 -3.81
N GLU A 23 -0.83 -15.30 -3.58
CA GLU A 23 -2.21 -15.59 -3.20
C GLU A 23 -2.57 -15.13 -1.77
N GLY A 24 -1.60 -14.73 -0.95
CA GLY A 24 -1.78 -14.40 0.46
C GLY A 24 -1.95 -15.62 1.37
N ARG A 25 -2.13 -15.39 2.67
CA ARG A 25 -2.40 -16.44 3.67
C ARG A 25 -3.57 -16.08 4.57
N PRO A 26 -4.33 -17.06 5.10
CA PRO A 26 -5.26 -16.80 6.20
C PRO A 26 -4.54 -16.12 7.37
N ARG A 27 -5.12 -15.05 7.93
CA ARG A 27 -4.46 -14.27 8.99
C ARG A 27 -4.19 -15.10 10.24
N GLU A 28 -5.07 -16.03 10.57
CA GLU A 28 -4.95 -16.91 11.73
C GLU A 28 -3.76 -17.89 11.66
N GLU A 29 -3.30 -18.21 10.45
CA GLU A 29 -2.11 -19.05 10.24
C GLU A 29 -0.80 -18.27 10.43
N VAL A 30 -0.85 -16.95 10.25
CA VAL A 30 0.34 -16.08 10.29
C VAL A 30 0.47 -15.36 11.63
N LEU A 31 -0.65 -14.93 12.21
CA LEU A 31 -0.67 -14.09 13.41
C LEU A 31 -1.39 -14.82 14.55
N PRO A 32 -0.78 -14.91 15.75
CA PRO A 32 -1.43 -15.55 16.90
C PRO A 32 -2.77 -14.89 17.25
N ALA A 33 -3.80 -15.70 17.54
CA ALA A 33 -5.16 -15.20 17.82
C ALA A 33 -5.22 -14.16 18.96
N ALA A 34 -4.42 -14.35 20.03
CA ALA A 34 -4.36 -13.39 21.13
C ALA A 34 -3.73 -12.05 20.73
N TYR A 35 -2.75 -12.06 19.81
CA TYR A 35 -2.18 -10.84 19.23
C TYR A 35 -3.22 -10.11 18.38
N MET A 36 -3.93 -10.86 17.53
CA MET A 36 -4.96 -10.34 16.63
C MET A 36 -6.07 -9.60 17.38
N ALA A 37 -6.68 -10.23 18.39
CA ALA A 37 -7.77 -9.62 19.14
C ALA A 37 -7.35 -8.29 19.81
N ARG A 38 -6.14 -8.25 20.37
CA ARG A 38 -5.62 -7.04 21.03
C ARG A 38 -5.25 -5.94 20.02
N ALA A 39 -4.63 -6.31 18.91
CA ALA A 39 -4.22 -5.37 17.87
C ALA A 39 -5.45 -4.75 17.19
N GLU A 40 -6.44 -5.56 16.83
CA GLU A 40 -7.69 -5.12 16.24
C GLU A 40 -8.44 -4.14 17.15
N GLU A 41 -8.60 -4.47 18.43
CA GLU A 41 -9.28 -3.58 19.37
C GLU A 41 -8.55 -2.24 19.53
N ALA A 42 -7.21 -2.26 19.62
CA ALA A 42 -6.41 -1.05 19.74
C ALA A 42 -6.47 -0.17 18.49
N VAL A 43 -6.35 -0.79 17.31
CA VAL A 43 -6.37 -0.11 16.01
C VAL A 43 -7.74 0.50 15.74
N ASN A 44 -8.83 -0.23 15.97
CA ASN A 44 -10.19 0.29 15.78
C ASN A 44 -10.53 1.42 16.74
N ARG A 45 -10.10 1.34 18.01
CA ARG A 45 -10.27 2.46 18.95
C ARG A 45 -9.56 3.72 18.48
N LEU A 46 -8.34 3.59 17.96
CA LEU A 46 -7.58 4.73 17.43
C LEU A 46 -8.22 5.28 16.15
N ALA A 47 -8.64 4.42 15.22
CA ALA A 47 -9.31 4.83 14.00
C ALA A 47 -10.59 5.63 14.32
N ALA A 48 -11.36 5.20 15.32
CA ALA A 48 -12.56 5.91 15.75
C ALA A 48 -12.29 7.33 16.29
N THR A 49 -11.12 7.60 16.90
CA THR A 49 -10.80 8.97 17.39
C THR A 49 -10.58 9.96 16.26
N VAL A 50 -10.31 9.47 15.05
CA VAL A 50 -10.12 10.28 13.84
C VAL A 50 -11.25 10.08 12.82
N GLY A 51 -12.35 9.41 13.22
CA GLY A 51 -13.52 9.21 12.38
C GLY A 51 -13.34 8.17 11.26
N LEU A 52 -12.40 7.24 11.41
CA LEU A 52 -12.16 6.15 10.47
C LEU A 52 -12.75 4.83 10.98
N GLU A 53 -13.32 4.04 10.07
CA GLU A 53 -13.74 2.66 10.33
C GLU A 53 -12.93 1.72 9.43
N LEU A 54 -12.00 0.97 10.01
CA LEU A 54 -11.12 0.11 9.24
C LEU A 54 -11.80 -1.23 8.93
N LYS A 55 -11.83 -1.61 7.65
CA LYS A 55 -12.25 -2.92 7.18
C LYS A 55 -11.08 -3.89 7.27
N LEU A 56 -11.15 -4.82 8.21
CA LEU A 56 -10.12 -5.83 8.41
C LEU A 56 -10.38 -7.05 7.52
N HIS A 57 -9.40 -7.40 6.69
CA HIS A 57 -9.45 -8.61 5.87
C HIS A 57 -9.22 -9.84 6.74
N GLN A 58 -9.77 -10.99 6.32
CA GLN A 58 -9.48 -12.29 6.96
C GLN A 58 -8.17 -12.92 6.45
N ARG A 59 -7.63 -12.40 5.35
CA ARG A 59 -6.37 -12.83 4.72
C ARG A 59 -5.32 -11.75 4.87
N LEU A 60 -4.07 -12.17 5.07
CA LEU A 60 -2.90 -11.33 4.94
C LEU A 60 -2.47 -11.38 3.48
N ILE A 61 -2.62 -10.26 2.78
CA ILE A 61 -2.28 -10.13 1.36
C ILE A 61 -0.76 -9.98 1.19
N ASN A 62 -0.25 -10.31 0.01
CA ASN A 62 1.08 -9.85 -0.39
C ASN A 62 0.97 -8.40 -0.88
N SER A 63 1.57 -7.45 -0.16
CA SER A 63 1.48 -6.03 -0.51
C SER A 63 2.45 -5.58 -1.62
N ARG A 64 3.34 -6.44 -2.10
CA ARG A 64 4.35 -6.10 -3.11
C ARG A 64 3.74 -5.48 -4.36
N PRO A 65 2.69 -6.03 -5.00
CA PRO A 65 2.10 -5.40 -6.20
C PRO A 65 1.63 -3.96 -5.95
N ALA A 66 1.02 -3.69 -4.79
CA ALA A 66 0.58 -2.36 -4.41
C ALA A 66 1.77 -1.40 -4.16
N LEU A 67 2.84 -1.88 -3.53
CA LEU A 67 4.07 -1.11 -3.33
C LEU A 67 4.73 -0.76 -4.67
N GLN A 68 4.82 -1.72 -5.60
CA GLN A 68 5.34 -1.49 -6.95
C GLN A 68 4.47 -0.51 -7.73
N ALA A 69 3.14 -0.59 -7.59
CA ALA A 69 2.21 0.35 -8.20
C ALA A 69 2.42 1.78 -7.70
N ALA A 70 2.68 1.96 -6.40
CA ALA A 70 3.01 3.27 -5.82
C ALA A 70 4.34 3.81 -6.35
N GLU A 71 5.39 2.98 -6.43
CA GLU A 71 6.68 3.38 -6.99
C GLU A 71 6.61 3.70 -8.48
N PHE A 72 5.83 2.95 -9.26
CA PHE A 72 5.54 3.31 -10.65
C PHE A 72 4.87 4.68 -10.77
N ALA A 73 3.94 4.99 -9.86
CA ALA A 73 3.30 6.30 -9.82
C ALA A 73 4.28 7.42 -9.42
N ARG A 74 5.36 7.12 -8.70
CA ARG A 74 6.41 8.09 -8.35
C ARG A 74 7.11 8.64 -9.58
N GLU A 75 7.44 7.79 -10.54
CA GLU A 75 8.05 8.20 -11.82
C GLU A 75 7.18 9.19 -12.61
N GLN A 76 5.88 9.22 -12.34
CA GLN A 76 4.90 10.12 -12.95
C GLN A 76 4.52 11.32 -12.08
N GLY A 77 5.15 11.50 -10.91
CA GLY A 77 4.78 12.54 -9.94
C GLY A 77 3.39 12.33 -9.31
N ARG A 78 2.89 11.09 -9.31
CA ARG A 78 1.55 10.71 -8.82
C ARG A 78 1.59 9.85 -7.55
N PHE A 79 2.76 9.70 -6.92
CA PHE A 79 2.94 8.88 -5.72
C PHE A 79 1.91 9.18 -4.63
N ASP A 80 1.79 10.44 -4.20
CA ASP A 80 0.91 10.81 -3.08
C ASP A 80 -0.56 10.44 -3.37
N ALA A 81 -1.01 10.66 -4.62
CA ALA A 81 -2.37 10.31 -5.04
C ALA A 81 -2.58 8.79 -5.07
N MET A 82 -1.63 8.05 -5.65
CA MET A 82 -1.68 6.58 -5.74
C MET A 82 -1.63 5.95 -4.35
N HIS A 83 -0.65 6.32 -3.53
CA HIS A 83 -0.43 5.80 -2.19
C HIS A 83 -1.64 6.04 -1.28
N HIS A 84 -2.20 7.26 -1.27
CA HIS A 84 -3.41 7.55 -0.51
C HIS A 84 -4.59 6.68 -0.96
N ASN A 85 -4.78 6.53 -2.28
CA ASN A 85 -5.89 5.74 -2.81
C ASN A 85 -5.72 4.24 -2.59
N LEU A 86 -4.50 3.71 -2.57
CA LEU A 86 -4.23 2.32 -2.20
C LEU A 86 -4.60 2.06 -0.74
N LEU A 87 -4.19 2.96 0.17
CA LEU A 87 -4.54 2.85 1.59
C LEU A 87 -6.05 2.96 1.81
N HIS A 88 -6.73 3.88 1.13
CA HIS A 88 -8.19 4.00 1.18
C HIS A 88 -8.88 2.72 0.66
N THR A 89 -8.48 2.22 -0.51
CA THR A 89 -9.08 1.00 -1.08
C THR A 89 -8.85 -0.23 -0.22
N TYR A 90 -7.68 -0.34 0.41
CA TYR A 90 -7.42 -1.44 1.31
C TYR A 90 -8.20 -1.28 2.63
N TRP A 91 -7.98 -0.18 3.35
CA TRP A 91 -8.45 -0.03 4.72
C TRP A 91 -9.90 0.43 4.87
N ASP A 92 -10.40 1.28 3.97
CA ASP A 92 -11.76 1.82 4.06
C ASP A 92 -12.74 1.02 3.19
N GLU A 93 -12.36 0.77 1.93
CA GLU A 93 -13.21 -0.02 1.01
C GLU A 93 -13.12 -1.54 1.28
N GLY A 94 -12.10 -2.01 2.01
CA GLY A 94 -11.91 -3.43 2.33
C GLY A 94 -11.57 -4.30 1.12
N ARG A 95 -11.01 -3.72 0.07
CA ARG A 95 -10.68 -4.42 -1.18
C ARG A 95 -9.26 -4.96 -1.16
N ASP A 96 -9.01 -5.99 -1.95
CA ASP A 96 -7.71 -6.62 -2.03
C ASP A 96 -6.80 -5.89 -3.04
N VAL A 97 -5.75 -5.24 -2.54
CA VAL A 97 -4.78 -4.50 -3.37
C VAL A 97 -3.61 -5.35 -3.86
N SER A 98 -3.60 -6.68 -3.60
CA SER A 98 -2.71 -7.59 -4.34
C SER A 98 -3.28 -7.95 -5.71
N GLU A 99 -4.58 -7.70 -5.95
CA GLU A 99 -5.26 -8.02 -7.19
C GLU A 99 -5.01 -6.97 -8.28
N ILE A 100 -4.52 -7.41 -9.46
CA ILE A 100 -4.20 -6.49 -10.56
C ILE A 100 -5.43 -5.71 -11.04
N ALA A 101 -6.62 -6.30 -10.99
CA ALA A 101 -7.86 -5.63 -11.36
C ALA A 101 -8.16 -4.43 -10.46
N VAL A 102 -7.94 -4.57 -9.15
CA VAL A 102 -8.11 -3.48 -8.18
C VAL A 102 -7.06 -2.40 -8.41
N LEU A 103 -5.80 -2.78 -8.64
CA LEU A 103 -4.73 -1.82 -8.93
C LEU A 103 -5.00 -1.00 -10.20
N ARG A 104 -5.55 -1.63 -11.25
CA ARG A 104 -5.93 -0.91 -12.49
C ARG A 104 -6.98 0.17 -12.22
N GLU A 105 -7.99 -0.12 -11.41
CA GLU A 105 -9.02 0.86 -11.04
C GLU A 105 -8.43 2.03 -10.24
N VAL A 106 -7.54 1.72 -9.29
CA VAL A 106 -6.86 2.72 -8.46
C VAL A 106 -5.92 3.59 -9.31
N ALA A 107 -5.18 3.00 -10.25
CA ALA A 107 -4.33 3.72 -11.19
C ALA A 107 -5.15 4.65 -12.12
N ALA A 108 -6.25 4.15 -12.67
CA ALA A 108 -7.13 4.93 -13.55
C ALA A 108 -7.69 6.18 -12.85
N ARG A 109 -8.18 6.06 -11.61
CA ARG A 109 -8.75 7.20 -10.86
C ARG A 109 -7.69 8.20 -10.36
N THR A 110 -6.43 7.80 -10.31
CA THR A 110 -5.30 8.66 -9.87
C THR A 110 -4.49 9.25 -11.03
N GLY A 111 -4.83 8.87 -12.28
CA GLY A 111 -4.17 9.34 -13.50
C GLY A 111 -2.81 8.70 -13.75
N VAL A 112 -2.58 7.52 -13.18
CA VAL A 112 -1.38 6.69 -13.42
C VAL A 112 -1.59 5.88 -14.69
N ASP A 113 -0.55 5.75 -15.54
CA ASP A 113 -0.59 4.85 -16.70
C ASP A 113 -0.84 3.39 -16.27
N VAL A 114 -2.06 2.91 -16.54
CA VAL A 114 -2.53 1.59 -16.15
C VAL A 114 -1.71 0.49 -16.82
N ALA A 115 -1.44 0.62 -18.13
CA ALA A 115 -0.76 -0.41 -18.89
C ALA A 115 0.73 -0.48 -18.51
N GLY A 116 1.38 0.68 -18.39
CA GLY A 116 2.77 0.76 -17.94
C GLY A 116 2.95 0.24 -16.51
N MET A 117 2.01 0.54 -15.61
CA MET A 117 2.06 0.04 -14.22
C MET A 117 1.98 -1.48 -14.18
N GLU A 118 1.04 -2.06 -14.92
CA GLU A 118 0.88 -3.51 -14.98
C GLU A 118 2.12 -4.20 -15.54
N ALA A 119 2.71 -3.65 -16.62
CA ALA A 119 3.96 -4.15 -17.16
C ALA A 119 5.11 -4.08 -16.13
N ALA A 120 5.25 -2.95 -15.43
CA ALA A 120 6.28 -2.77 -14.40
C ALA A 120 6.14 -3.74 -13.23
N ILE A 121 4.91 -4.07 -12.82
CA ILE A 121 4.62 -5.09 -11.80
C ILE A 121 4.97 -6.49 -12.33
N ALA A 122 4.55 -6.82 -13.55
CA ALA A 122 4.81 -8.12 -14.16
C ALA A 122 6.31 -8.39 -14.36
N GLU A 123 7.10 -7.34 -14.62
CA GLU A 123 8.56 -7.38 -14.76
C GLU A 123 9.30 -7.37 -13.41
N ASP A 124 8.58 -7.29 -12.27
CA ASP A 124 9.13 -7.09 -10.93
C ASP A 124 10.14 -5.93 -10.88
N ARG A 125 9.87 -4.85 -11.64
CA ARG A 125 10.85 -3.78 -11.92
C ARG A 125 11.36 -3.07 -10.66
N PHE A 126 10.56 -3.06 -9.61
CA PHE A 126 10.88 -2.45 -8.31
C PHE A 126 11.19 -3.48 -7.21
N GLY A 127 11.38 -4.76 -7.56
CA GLY A 127 11.50 -5.85 -6.59
C GLY A 127 12.88 -6.02 -5.93
N GLY A 128 13.94 -5.44 -6.52
CA GLY A 128 15.33 -5.76 -6.18
C GLY A 128 16.08 -4.79 -5.27
N SER A 129 15.54 -3.61 -4.98
CA SER A 129 16.21 -2.58 -4.18
C SER A 129 15.30 -1.36 -4.11
N TRP A 130 14.66 -1.12 -2.97
CA TRP A 130 14.03 0.19 -2.69
C TRP A 130 15.06 1.30 -2.46
N ALA A 131 16.35 1.04 -2.73
CA ALA A 131 17.42 2.00 -2.50
C ALA A 131 17.09 3.34 -3.15
N LEU A 132 16.87 4.31 -2.27
CA LEU A 132 16.80 5.75 -2.44
C LEU A 132 17.41 6.20 -3.77
N THR A 133 16.61 6.20 -4.83
CA THR A 133 16.88 7.04 -5.99
C THR A 133 16.36 8.42 -5.60
N ALA A 134 17.15 9.12 -4.80
CA ALA A 134 16.93 10.53 -4.54
C ALA A 134 16.74 11.22 -5.91
N SER A 135 15.54 11.73 -6.17
CA SER A 135 15.35 12.61 -7.33
C SER A 135 16.26 13.82 -7.14
N PRO A 136 17.01 14.23 -8.17
CA PRO A 136 17.83 15.42 -8.05
C PRO A 136 16.91 16.62 -7.77
N PRO A 137 17.32 17.55 -6.89
CA PRO A 137 16.53 18.76 -6.65
C PRO A 137 16.42 19.54 -7.98
N MET A 138 15.23 20.08 -8.22
CA MET A 138 14.98 21.02 -9.32
C MET A 138 15.83 22.29 -9.19
#